data_AF-F7HEC0-F1
#
_entry.id   AF-F7HEC0-F1
#
_cell.length_a   1.000
_cell.length_b   1.000
_cell.length_c   1.000
_cell.angle_alpha   90.00
_cell.angle_beta   90.00
_cell.angle_gamma   90.00
#
_symmetry.space_group_name_H-M   'P 1'
#
loop_
_entity.id
_entity.type
_entity.pdbx_description
1 polymer ?
#
loop_
_entity_poly.entity_id
_entity_poly.type
_entity_poly.pdbx_seq_one_letter_code
_entity_poly.pdbx_strand_id
1 'polypeptide(L)'
;MGKQGNESRIQREAHFLLEALRKTQGQPFDPTFLIGCSPCNVIADILFRKHFDYNDEKFVRLLYLFNENLNLLSTPWLQLYNNFPSLLHYLPGSHRKFIKNVAEIKEYVSERVKEHLQSLDPNCPRDLTDCLLVEMEKEKHSAERLYTMDGITVTVADLFFAGTEPTLRYGLLILMKYPEIEEKLHEEIDRVIGPSRIPAIKDRQEMPYMDAVVHEIQRFITLVPSNLPHEATRDTIFRGYIIPKGTVIVPTLDSVLYDNQEFPDPEKFKPEHFLDESGKFKYSDYFKPFSAGENDQRQHLP
;
A
#
# COMPACT_ATOMS: atom_id res chain seq x y z
N MET A 1 -6.63 -16.91 -4.56
CA MET A 1 -6.03 -16.21 -3.40
C MET A 1 -7.13 -16.04 -2.35
N GLY A 2 -6.98 -16.64 -1.17
CA GLY A 2 -7.99 -16.57 -0.11
C GLY A 2 -7.41 -15.94 1.16
N LYS A 3 -8.28 -15.49 2.07
CA LYS A 3 -7.89 -14.84 3.35
C LYS A 3 -6.81 -15.63 4.11
N GLN A 4 -6.95 -16.96 4.14
CA GLN A 4 -5.99 -17.88 4.80
C GLN A 4 -4.61 -17.94 4.11
N GLY A 5 -4.54 -17.79 2.79
CA GLY A 5 -3.28 -17.78 2.06
C GLY A 5 -2.46 -16.52 2.33
N ASN A 6 -3.14 -15.37 2.42
CA ASN A 6 -2.48 -14.10 2.76
C ASN A 6 -2.04 -14.07 4.23
N GLU A 7 -2.86 -14.56 5.15
CA GLU A 7 -2.48 -14.69 6.56
C GLU A 7 -1.19 -15.51 6.73
N SER A 8 -1.12 -16.70 6.13
CA SER A 8 0.08 -17.55 6.21
C SER A 8 1.32 -16.88 5.61
N ARG A 9 1.17 -16.14 4.52
CA ARG A 9 2.26 -15.41 3.86
C ARG A 9 2.81 -14.29 4.75
N ILE A 10 1.92 -13.51 5.39
CA ILE A 10 2.29 -12.45 6.33
C ILE A 10 2.94 -13.04 7.60
N GLN A 11 2.38 -14.13 8.14
CA GLN A 11 2.95 -14.83 9.29
C GLN A 11 4.36 -15.35 9.02
N ARG A 12 4.58 -15.94 7.84
CA ARG A 12 5.91 -16.38 7.43
C ARG A 12 6.89 -15.21 7.33
N GLU A 13 6.46 -14.09 6.73
CA GLU A 13 7.30 -12.90 6.60
C GLU A 13 7.62 -12.27 7.95
N ALA A 14 6.68 -12.28 8.90
CA ALA A 14 6.90 -11.76 10.25
C ALA A 14 8.08 -12.45 10.96
N HIS A 15 8.36 -13.72 10.64
CA HIS A 15 9.53 -14.43 11.18
C HIS A 15 10.84 -13.75 10.75
N PHE A 16 10.99 -13.44 9.45
CA PHE A 16 12.17 -12.77 8.91
C PHE A 16 12.29 -11.34 9.45
N LEU A 17 11.17 -10.62 9.56
CA LEU A 17 11.15 -9.28 10.15
C LEU A 17 11.64 -9.30 11.60
N LEU A 18 11.14 -10.22 12.43
CA LEU A 18 11.58 -10.36 13.82
C LEU A 18 13.06 -10.76 13.93
N GLU A 19 13.54 -11.62 13.03
CA GLU A 19 14.97 -11.97 12.96
C GLU A 19 15.82 -10.74 12.62
N ALA A 20 15.43 -9.95 11.62
CA ALA A 20 16.12 -8.72 11.24
C ALA A 20 16.13 -7.69 12.37
N LEU A 21 15.00 -7.50 13.06
CA LEU A 21 14.90 -6.62 14.23
C LEU A 21 15.82 -7.08 15.36
N ARG A 22 15.88 -8.39 15.67
CA ARG A 22 16.78 -8.93 16.71
C ARG A 22 18.26 -8.72 16.38
N LYS A 23 18.64 -8.78 15.10
CA LYS A 23 20.03 -8.54 14.65
C LYS A 23 20.52 -7.12 14.94
N THR A 24 19.63 -6.16 15.16
CA THR A 24 20.01 -4.79 15.57
C THR A 24 20.56 -4.71 17.00
N GLN A 25 20.31 -5.72 17.84
CA GLN A 25 20.80 -5.80 19.22
C GLN A 25 20.47 -4.56 20.07
N GLY A 26 19.32 -3.91 19.80
CA GLY A 26 18.90 -2.69 20.50
C GLY A 26 19.73 -1.45 20.18
N GLN A 27 20.61 -1.51 19.17
CA GLN A 27 21.34 -0.33 18.70
C GLN A 27 20.42 0.55 17.84
N PRO A 28 20.64 1.87 17.81
CA PRO A 28 19.91 2.76 16.91
C PRO A 28 20.07 2.36 15.45
N PHE A 29 18.96 2.32 14.70
CA PHE A 29 18.93 2.03 13.27
C PHE A 29 17.80 2.81 12.58
N ASP A 30 17.92 3.01 11.26
CA ASP A 30 16.83 3.55 10.45
C ASP A 30 15.88 2.41 10.04
N PRO A 31 14.59 2.44 10.45
CA PRO A 31 13.67 1.36 10.16
C PRO A 31 13.22 1.31 8.69
N THR A 32 13.44 2.37 7.91
CA THR A 32 12.86 2.56 6.56
C THR A 32 13.04 1.35 5.66
N PHE A 33 14.26 0.84 5.55
CA PHE A 33 14.58 -0.28 4.67
C PHE A 33 14.56 -1.63 5.38
N LEU A 34 14.39 -1.68 6.70
CA LEU A 34 14.28 -2.94 7.44
C LEU A 34 12.82 -3.39 7.50
N ILE A 35 11.92 -2.52 7.95
CA ILE A 35 10.50 -2.85 8.04
C ILE A 35 9.83 -2.86 6.66
N GLY A 36 10.34 -2.07 5.71
CA GLY A 36 9.85 -2.01 4.33
C GLY A 36 10.07 -3.31 3.55
N CYS A 37 11.03 -4.14 3.96
CA CYS A 37 11.26 -5.46 3.36
C CYS A 37 10.03 -6.37 3.50
N SER A 38 9.35 -6.33 4.66
CA SER A 38 8.25 -7.23 4.96
C SER A 38 7.06 -7.10 3.97
N PRO A 39 6.41 -5.93 3.81
CA PRO A 39 5.33 -5.78 2.85
C PRO A 39 5.79 -6.05 1.41
N CYS A 40 7.03 -5.64 1.08
CA CYS A 40 7.62 -5.84 -0.24
C CYS A 40 7.82 -7.33 -0.59
N ASN A 41 8.25 -8.17 0.36
CA ASN A 41 8.34 -9.62 0.19
C ASN A 41 6.97 -10.29 0.09
N VAL A 42 5.98 -9.83 0.87
CA VAL A 42 4.61 -10.37 0.78
C VAL A 42 4.03 -10.15 -0.62
N ILE A 43 4.18 -8.95 -1.18
CA ILE A 43 3.72 -8.67 -2.55
C ILE A 43 4.60 -9.36 -3.59
N ALA A 44 5.92 -9.49 -3.37
CA ALA A 44 6.80 -10.22 -4.28
C ALA A 44 6.46 -11.71 -4.38
N ASP A 45 6.04 -12.36 -3.29
CA ASP A 45 5.56 -13.74 -3.33
C ASP A 45 4.23 -13.87 -4.08
N ILE A 46 3.38 -12.84 -4.07
CA ILE A 46 2.14 -12.80 -4.86
C ILE A 46 2.44 -12.61 -6.35
N LEU A 47 3.37 -11.72 -6.68
CA LEU A 47 3.62 -11.29 -8.06
C LEU A 47 4.60 -12.20 -8.81
N PHE A 48 5.63 -12.71 -8.13
CA PHE A 48 6.77 -13.39 -8.76
C PHE A 48 7.14 -14.72 -8.09
N ARG A 49 6.35 -15.14 -7.09
CA ARG A 49 6.70 -16.26 -6.19
C ARG A 49 8.15 -16.16 -5.68
N LYS A 50 8.57 -14.93 -5.37
CA LYS A 50 9.95 -14.60 -5.00
C LYS A 50 10.02 -14.03 -3.60
N HIS A 51 10.99 -14.51 -2.84
CA HIS A 51 11.36 -13.97 -1.54
C HIS A 51 12.80 -13.45 -1.62
N PHE A 52 13.03 -12.22 -1.17
CA PHE A 52 14.34 -11.58 -1.16
C PHE A 52 14.97 -11.68 0.23
N ASP A 53 16.29 -11.82 0.27
CA ASP A 53 17.04 -11.55 1.49
C ASP A 53 16.99 -10.05 1.79
N TYR A 54 16.94 -9.68 3.07
CA TYR A 54 16.83 -8.28 3.48
C TYR A 54 18.08 -7.47 3.12
N ASN A 55 19.20 -8.14 2.84
CA ASN A 55 20.46 -7.52 2.41
C ASN A 55 20.71 -7.68 0.90
N ASP A 56 19.76 -8.22 0.13
CA ASP A 56 19.91 -8.31 -1.32
C ASP A 56 19.98 -6.90 -1.92
N GLU A 57 21.08 -6.60 -2.63
CA GLU A 57 21.35 -5.25 -3.14
C GLU A 57 20.27 -4.78 -4.13
N LYS A 58 19.73 -5.67 -4.96
CA LYS A 58 18.67 -5.31 -5.91
C LYS A 58 17.36 -5.05 -5.17
N PHE A 59 17.07 -5.79 -4.12
CA PHE A 59 15.88 -5.61 -3.30
C PHE A 59 15.91 -4.27 -2.55
N VAL A 60 17.02 -3.98 -1.86
CA VAL A 60 17.21 -2.70 -1.17
C VAL A 60 17.18 -1.54 -2.17
N ARG A 61 17.74 -1.73 -3.38
CA ARG A 61 17.64 -0.74 -4.47
C ARG A 61 16.19 -0.46 -4.87
N LEU A 62 15.35 -1.48 -5.04
CA LEU A 62 13.94 -1.29 -5.38
C LEU A 62 13.17 -0.55 -4.28
N LEU A 63 13.38 -0.94 -3.02
CA LEU A 63 12.80 -0.23 -1.86
C LEU A 63 13.24 1.24 -1.82
N TYR A 64 14.52 1.52 -2.11
CA TYR A 64 15.02 2.88 -2.22
C TYR A 64 14.31 3.67 -3.31
N LEU A 65 14.13 3.10 -4.51
CA LEU A 65 13.43 3.75 -5.61
C LEU A 65 11.96 4.04 -5.27
N PHE A 66 11.27 3.09 -4.62
CA PHE A 66 9.90 3.27 -4.14
C PHE A 66 9.80 4.41 -3.13
N ASN A 67 10.64 4.40 -2.10
CA ASN A 67 10.66 5.44 -1.08
C ASN A 67 11.05 6.81 -1.67
N GLU A 68 12.03 6.87 -2.57
CA GLU A 68 12.41 8.11 -3.25
C GLU A 68 11.27 8.66 -4.12
N ASN A 69 10.56 7.81 -4.86
CA ASN A 69 9.41 8.22 -5.66
C ASN A 69 8.26 8.75 -4.80
N LEU A 70 7.92 8.08 -3.69
CA LEU A 70 6.90 8.55 -2.75
C LEU A 70 7.26 9.92 -2.18
N ASN A 71 8.52 10.11 -1.76
CA ASN A 71 8.98 11.39 -1.24
C ASN A 71 8.95 12.48 -2.31
N LEU A 72 9.42 12.18 -3.52
CA LEU A 72 9.45 13.13 -4.63
C LEU A 72 8.04 13.55 -5.04
N LEU A 73 7.08 12.62 -5.15
CA LEU A 73 5.70 12.89 -5.56
C LEU A 73 5.03 13.91 -4.63
N SER A 74 5.39 13.91 -3.35
CA SER A 74 4.88 14.85 -2.35
C SER A 74 5.58 16.22 -2.36
N THR A 75 6.59 16.45 -3.21
CA THR A 75 7.31 17.75 -3.27
C THR A 75 6.60 18.80 -4.13
N PRO A 76 6.70 20.10 -3.79
CA PRO A 76 6.11 21.18 -4.58
C PRO A 76 6.55 21.19 -6.05
N TRP A 77 7.80 20.79 -6.33
CA TRP A 77 8.32 20.76 -7.70
C TRP A 77 7.61 19.70 -8.57
N LEU A 78 7.35 18.51 -8.03
CA LEU A 78 6.61 17.48 -8.79
C LEU A 78 5.13 17.81 -8.92
N GLN A 79 4.53 18.46 -7.92
CA GLN A 79 3.16 18.97 -8.03
C GLN A 79 3.04 20.00 -9.16
N LEU A 80 4.03 20.89 -9.31
CA LEU A 80 4.09 21.83 -10.43
C LEU A 80 4.30 21.10 -11.78
N TYR A 81 5.22 20.15 -11.83
CA TYR A 81 5.47 19.33 -13.03
C TYR A 81 4.22 18.57 -13.49
N ASN A 82 3.45 18.01 -12.57
CA ASN A 82 2.24 17.26 -12.87
C ASN A 82 1.18 18.10 -13.62
N ASN A 83 1.09 19.39 -13.28
CA ASN A 83 0.13 20.31 -13.91
C ASN A 83 0.69 20.99 -15.17
N PHE A 84 2.01 21.10 -15.30
CA PHE A 84 2.66 21.76 -16.44
C PHE A 84 3.78 20.91 -17.07
N PRO A 85 3.49 19.65 -17.47
CA PRO A 85 4.54 18.73 -17.90
C PRO A 85 5.21 19.22 -19.19
N SER A 86 4.46 19.71 -20.17
CA SER A 86 5.00 20.16 -21.47
C SER A 86 5.99 21.32 -21.34
N LEU A 87 5.79 22.22 -20.38
CA LEU A 87 6.67 23.36 -20.14
C LEU A 87 7.95 22.94 -19.38
N LEU A 88 7.82 21.99 -18.45
CA LEU A 88 8.86 21.69 -17.48
C LEU A 88 9.69 20.44 -17.80
N HIS A 89 9.21 19.54 -18.67
CA HIS A 89 9.82 18.24 -18.95
C HIS A 89 11.28 18.31 -19.40
N TYR A 90 11.61 19.33 -20.20
CA TYR A 90 12.98 19.51 -20.71
C TYR A 90 13.83 20.42 -19.83
N LEU A 91 13.32 20.94 -18.72
CA LEU A 91 14.10 21.71 -17.74
C LEU A 91 14.82 20.78 -16.76
N PRO A 92 15.92 21.22 -16.13
CA PRO A 92 16.50 20.48 -15.01
C PRO A 92 15.53 20.48 -13.81
N GLY A 93 15.45 19.36 -13.08
CA GLY A 93 14.63 19.26 -11.88
C GLY A 93 14.47 17.81 -11.41
N SER A 94 13.88 17.64 -10.22
CA SER A 94 13.69 16.32 -9.59
C SER A 94 12.72 15.41 -10.36
N HIS A 95 11.84 15.97 -11.20
CA HIS A 95 10.96 15.21 -12.09
C HIS A 95 11.73 14.26 -13.03
N ARG A 96 12.94 14.66 -13.49
CA ARG A 96 13.81 13.77 -14.29
C ARG A 96 14.29 12.56 -13.50
N LYS A 97 14.56 12.74 -12.21
CA LYS A 97 14.97 11.66 -11.31
C LYS A 97 13.80 10.70 -11.06
N PHE A 98 12.61 11.23 -10.83
CA PHE A 98 11.38 10.44 -10.76
C PHE A 98 11.15 9.59 -12.03
N ILE A 99 11.23 10.20 -13.22
CA ILE A 99 11.07 9.47 -14.51
C ILE A 99 12.12 8.35 -14.65
N LYS A 100 13.38 8.62 -14.29
CA LYS A 100 14.44 7.60 -14.30
C LYS A 100 14.15 6.44 -13.35
N ASN A 101 13.69 6.75 -12.14
CA ASN A 101 13.33 5.73 -11.15
C ASN A 101 12.17 4.86 -11.63
N VAL A 102 11.11 5.46 -12.20
CA VAL A 102 9.97 4.73 -12.78
C VAL A 102 10.44 3.81 -13.92
N ALA A 103 11.31 4.30 -14.80
CA ALA A 103 11.89 3.49 -15.87
C ALA A 103 12.73 2.32 -15.32
N GLU A 104 13.54 2.53 -14.28
CA GLU A 104 14.36 1.49 -13.65
C GLU A 104 13.49 0.39 -13.01
N ILE A 105 12.42 0.77 -12.29
CA ILE A 105 11.44 -0.17 -11.74
C ILE A 105 10.76 -0.95 -12.87
N LYS A 106 10.28 -0.25 -13.91
CA LYS A 106 9.60 -0.87 -15.04
C LYS A 106 10.51 -1.87 -15.77
N GLU A 107 11.79 -1.54 -15.96
CA GLU A 107 12.73 -2.46 -16.60
C GLU A 107 12.94 -3.72 -15.76
N TYR A 108 13.14 -3.57 -14.45
CA TYR A 108 13.27 -4.72 -13.55
C TYR A 108 12.06 -5.66 -13.61
N VAL A 109 10.84 -5.09 -13.60
CA VAL A 109 9.61 -5.88 -13.72
C VAL A 109 9.49 -6.50 -15.11
N SER A 110 9.85 -5.77 -16.17
CA SER A 110 9.85 -6.25 -17.56
C SER A 110 10.75 -7.48 -17.73
N GLU A 111 11.96 -7.45 -17.16
CA GLU A 111 12.86 -8.61 -17.13
C GLU A 111 12.19 -9.81 -16.46
N ARG A 112 11.53 -9.61 -15.32
CA ARG A 112 10.83 -10.69 -14.60
C ARG A 112 9.64 -11.25 -15.37
N VAL A 113 8.83 -10.40 -15.99
CA VAL A 113 7.70 -10.85 -16.81
C VAL A 113 8.20 -11.68 -18.00
N LYS A 114 9.33 -11.30 -18.63
CA LYS A 114 9.96 -12.08 -19.70
C LYS A 114 10.47 -13.44 -19.19
N GLU A 115 11.10 -13.48 -18.02
CA GLU A 115 11.54 -14.74 -17.37
C GLU A 115 10.35 -15.68 -17.09
N HIS A 116 9.21 -15.13 -16.66
CA HIS A 116 7.99 -15.90 -16.41
C HIS A 116 7.45 -16.49 -17.72
N LEU A 117 7.37 -15.68 -18.79
CA LEU A 117 6.92 -16.14 -20.10
C LEU A 117 7.78 -17.28 -20.66
N GLN A 118 9.10 -17.22 -20.48
CA GLN A 118 10.01 -18.29 -20.96
C GLN A 118 9.82 -19.63 -20.25
N SER A 119 9.33 -19.61 -19.01
CA SER A 119 9.17 -20.78 -18.14
C SER A 119 7.71 -21.09 -17.80
N LEU A 120 6.77 -20.52 -18.57
CA LEU A 120 5.34 -20.59 -18.29
C LEU A 120 4.81 -22.00 -18.56
N ASP A 121 4.12 -22.57 -17.56
CA ASP A 121 3.24 -23.72 -17.73
C ASP A 121 1.79 -23.26 -17.55
N PRO A 122 0.99 -23.15 -18.63
CA PRO A 122 -0.39 -22.70 -18.55
C PRO A 122 -1.29 -23.56 -17.64
N ASN A 123 -0.92 -24.81 -17.36
CA ASN A 123 -1.69 -25.69 -16.48
C ASN A 123 -1.36 -25.50 -15.00
N CYS A 124 -0.24 -24.84 -14.69
CA CYS A 124 0.23 -24.65 -13.32
C CYS A 124 0.75 -23.21 -13.09
N PRO A 125 -0.13 -22.17 -13.13
CA PRO A 125 0.26 -20.80 -12.86
C PRO A 125 0.88 -20.66 -11.45
N ARG A 126 2.09 -20.10 -11.37
CA ARG A 126 2.86 -20.02 -10.11
C ARG A 126 2.46 -18.84 -9.23
N ASP A 127 2.08 -17.73 -9.86
CA ASP A 127 1.85 -16.42 -9.25
C ASP A 127 0.94 -15.55 -10.13
N LEU A 128 0.70 -14.30 -9.72
CA LEU A 128 -0.15 -13.38 -10.47
C LEU A 128 0.41 -13.09 -11.87
N THR A 129 1.73 -13.00 -12.05
CA THR A 129 2.34 -12.72 -13.35
C THR A 129 2.03 -13.85 -14.34
N ASP A 130 2.17 -15.12 -13.92
CA ASP A 130 1.78 -16.26 -14.74
C ASP A 130 0.29 -16.22 -15.10
N CYS A 131 -0.60 -15.90 -14.15
CA CYS A 131 -2.03 -15.77 -14.42
C CYS A 131 -2.31 -14.71 -15.52
N LEU A 132 -1.68 -13.55 -15.44
CA LEU A 132 -1.81 -12.49 -16.44
C LEU A 132 -1.27 -12.92 -17.81
N LEU A 133 -0.16 -13.65 -17.84
CA LEU A 133 0.41 -14.19 -19.06
C LEU A 133 -0.50 -15.26 -19.69
N VAL A 134 -1.12 -16.12 -18.89
CA VAL A 134 -2.11 -17.11 -19.36
C VAL A 134 -3.33 -16.42 -19.97
N GLU A 135 -3.86 -15.36 -19.35
CA GLU A 135 -4.97 -14.57 -19.94
C GLU A 135 -4.54 -13.91 -21.27
N MET A 136 -3.32 -13.38 -21.34
CA MET A 136 -2.75 -12.87 -22.60
C MET A 136 -2.65 -13.96 -23.69
N GLU A 137 -2.34 -15.21 -23.33
CA GLU A 137 -2.30 -16.30 -24.30
C GLU A 137 -3.68 -16.66 -24.85
N LYS A 138 -4.73 -16.59 -24.03
CA LYS A 138 -6.11 -16.83 -24.45
C LYS A 138 -6.61 -15.80 -25.46
N GLU A 139 -6.11 -14.57 -25.39
CA GLU A 139 -6.49 -13.47 -26.28
C GLU A 139 -5.68 -13.40 -27.59
N LYS A 140 -4.76 -14.35 -27.87
CA LYS A 140 -3.89 -14.31 -29.06
C LYS A 140 -4.65 -14.18 -30.39
N HIS A 141 -5.89 -14.68 -30.46
CA HIS A 141 -6.76 -14.66 -31.64
C HIS A 141 -7.88 -13.62 -31.56
N SER A 142 -7.97 -12.84 -30.49
CA SER A 142 -8.96 -11.78 -30.34
C SER A 142 -8.60 -10.56 -31.19
N ALA A 143 -9.60 -9.90 -31.78
CA ALA A 143 -9.40 -8.69 -32.58
C ALA A 143 -8.98 -7.49 -31.71
N GLU A 144 -9.45 -7.45 -30.46
CA GLU A 144 -9.07 -6.48 -29.45
C GLU A 144 -8.23 -7.19 -28.38
N ARG A 145 -7.04 -6.66 -28.07
CA ARG A 145 -6.14 -7.21 -27.05
C ARG A 145 -6.20 -6.34 -25.80
N LEU A 146 -6.64 -6.91 -24.70
CA LEU A 146 -6.63 -6.26 -23.39
C LEU A 146 -5.25 -6.40 -22.76
N TYR A 147 -4.63 -7.58 -22.90
CA TYR A 147 -3.31 -7.85 -22.34
C TYR A 147 -2.20 -7.68 -23.37
N THR A 148 -1.22 -6.84 -23.04
CA THR A 148 0.04 -6.72 -23.77
C THR A 148 1.20 -6.92 -22.81
N MET A 149 2.38 -7.31 -23.31
CA MET A 149 3.58 -7.44 -22.45
C MET A 149 3.88 -6.17 -21.67
N ASP A 150 3.70 -5.00 -22.30
CA ASP A 150 3.88 -3.70 -21.63
C ASP A 150 2.79 -3.47 -20.58
N GLY A 151 1.52 -3.75 -20.91
CA GLY A 151 0.40 -3.63 -19.98
C GLY A 151 0.50 -4.54 -18.75
N ILE A 152 0.98 -5.78 -18.92
CA ILE A 152 1.26 -6.69 -17.80
C ILE A 152 2.41 -6.14 -16.96
N THR A 153 3.49 -5.68 -17.60
CA THR A 153 4.63 -5.08 -16.89
C THR A 153 4.19 -3.89 -16.05
N VAL A 154 3.38 -2.98 -16.60
CA VAL A 154 2.84 -1.83 -15.87
C VAL A 154 1.95 -2.28 -14.72
N THR A 155 0.99 -3.18 -14.97
CA THR A 155 0.11 -3.73 -13.91
C THR A 155 0.91 -4.33 -12.74
N VAL A 156 1.93 -5.13 -13.04
CA VAL A 156 2.77 -5.77 -12.02
C VAL A 156 3.64 -4.74 -11.29
N ALA A 157 4.19 -3.75 -12.00
CA ALA A 157 4.95 -2.67 -11.39
C ALA A 157 4.09 -1.80 -10.46
N ASP A 158 2.85 -1.49 -10.86
CA ASP A 158 1.89 -0.73 -10.06
C ASP A 158 1.56 -1.46 -8.77
N LEU A 159 1.24 -2.76 -8.84
CA LEU A 159 0.98 -3.59 -7.66
C LEU A 159 2.22 -3.70 -6.76
N PHE A 160 3.41 -3.80 -7.34
CA PHE A 160 4.64 -3.92 -6.57
C PHE A 160 4.98 -2.64 -5.80
N PHE A 161 4.82 -1.49 -6.46
CA PHE A 161 4.99 -0.18 -5.83
C PHE A 161 3.92 0.07 -4.76
N ALA A 162 2.64 -0.11 -5.09
CA ALA A 162 1.52 0.13 -4.19
C ALA A 162 1.52 -0.81 -2.97
N GLY A 163 2.02 -2.04 -3.15
CA GLY A 163 2.16 -3.03 -2.07
C GLY A 163 3.26 -2.70 -1.04
N THR A 164 4.10 -1.69 -1.31
CA THR A 164 5.15 -1.25 -0.36
C THR A 164 4.58 -0.14 0.52
N GLU A 165 3.99 -0.50 1.66
CA GLU A 165 3.22 0.44 2.49
C GLU A 165 4.07 1.11 3.61
N PRO A 166 4.20 2.46 3.62
CA PRO A 166 4.96 3.17 4.65
C PRO A 166 4.20 3.33 5.99
N THR A 167 2.96 2.85 6.09
CA THR A 167 2.09 2.97 7.28
C THR A 167 2.76 2.44 8.54
N LEU A 168 3.51 1.33 8.45
CA LEU A 168 4.24 0.76 9.58
C LEU A 168 5.30 1.72 10.15
N ARG A 169 5.96 2.51 9.29
CA ARG A 169 6.99 3.47 9.72
C ARG A 169 6.38 4.59 10.56
N TYR A 170 5.26 5.14 10.11
CA TYR A 170 4.53 6.15 10.87
C TYR A 170 3.94 5.56 12.15
N GLY A 171 3.39 4.34 12.10
CA GLY A 171 2.87 3.65 13.27
C GLY A 171 3.90 3.55 14.40
N LEU A 172 5.12 3.07 14.09
CA LEU A 172 6.19 3.00 15.10
C LEU A 172 6.55 4.38 15.67
N LEU A 173 6.68 5.40 14.83
CA LEU A 173 6.98 6.77 15.29
C LEU A 173 5.88 7.35 16.19
N ILE A 174 4.61 7.08 15.87
CA ILE A 174 3.46 7.49 16.67
C ILE A 174 3.46 6.79 18.04
N LEU A 175 3.71 5.47 18.08
CA LEU A 175 3.77 4.73 19.34
C LEU A 175 4.91 5.22 20.23
N MET A 176 6.07 5.53 19.66
CA MET A 176 7.19 6.16 20.40
C MET A 176 6.83 7.53 20.99
N LYS A 177 5.89 8.26 20.37
CA LYS A 177 5.39 9.55 20.87
C LYS A 177 4.40 9.37 22.03
N TYR A 178 3.68 8.24 22.08
CA TYR A 178 2.64 7.93 23.06
C TYR A 178 2.93 6.59 23.75
N PRO A 179 3.93 6.51 24.63
CA PRO A 179 4.36 5.25 25.23
C PRO A 179 3.25 4.55 26.04
N GLU A 180 2.35 5.31 26.65
CA GLU A 180 1.14 4.80 27.30
C GLU A 180 0.17 4.05 26.35
N ILE A 181 0.16 4.38 25.05
CA ILE A 181 -0.59 3.62 24.04
C ILE A 181 0.16 2.32 23.72
N GLU A 182 1.48 2.36 23.60
CA GLU A 182 2.31 1.16 23.40
C GLU A 182 2.17 0.18 24.57
N GLU A 183 2.16 0.66 25.81
CA GLU A 183 1.97 -0.17 27.01
C GLU A 183 0.63 -0.90 27.01
N LYS A 184 -0.46 -0.21 26.64
CA LYS A 184 -1.79 -0.83 26.50
C LYS A 184 -1.83 -1.88 25.38
N LEU A 185 -1.12 -1.66 24.28
CA LEU A 185 -1.01 -2.65 23.21
C LEU A 185 -0.27 -3.90 23.69
N HIS A 186 0.84 -3.74 24.42
CA HIS A 186 1.58 -4.88 24.99
C HIS A 186 0.72 -5.67 25.98
N GLU A 187 -0.04 -5.00 26.87
CA GLU A 187 -0.99 -5.68 27.78
C GLU A 187 -2.02 -6.52 27.00
N GLU A 188 -2.63 -5.95 25.97
CA GLU A 188 -3.64 -6.66 25.18
C GLU A 188 -3.04 -7.82 24.37
N ILE A 189 -1.82 -7.66 23.83
CA ILE A 189 -1.07 -8.72 23.15
C ILE A 189 -0.79 -9.87 24.12
N ASP A 190 -0.26 -9.58 25.31
CA ASP A 190 0.07 -10.59 26.31
C ASP A 190 -1.17 -11.33 26.81
N ARG A 191 -2.29 -10.61 26.96
CA ARG A 191 -3.57 -11.18 27.41
C ARG A 191 -4.19 -12.13 26.39
N VAL A 192 -4.21 -11.76 25.10
CA VAL A 192 -4.96 -12.49 24.05
C VAL A 192 -4.10 -13.49 23.28
N ILE A 193 -2.87 -13.09 22.95
CA ILE A 193 -1.95 -13.91 22.14
C ILE A 193 -0.95 -14.62 23.03
N GLY A 194 -0.44 -13.91 24.04
CA GLY A 194 0.68 -14.33 24.86
C GLY A 194 2.04 -14.13 24.16
N PRO A 195 3.15 -14.41 24.85
CA PRO A 195 4.48 -13.97 24.43
C PRO A 195 5.12 -14.81 23.30
N SER A 196 4.51 -15.93 22.90
CA SER A 196 5.16 -16.92 22.02
C SER A 196 4.35 -17.31 20.78
N ARG A 197 3.02 -17.25 20.86
CA ARG A 197 2.15 -17.62 19.74
C ARG A 197 2.24 -16.55 18.65
N ILE A 198 2.31 -16.98 17.39
CA ILE A 198 2.26 -16.05 16.26
C ILE A 198 0.85 -15.41 16.16
N PRO A 199 0.74 -14.10 15.90
CA PRO A 199 -0.55 -13.45 15.69
C PRO A 199 -1.32 -14.03 14.50
N ALA A 200 -2.63 -14.12 14.63
CA ALA A 200 -3.56 -14.60 13.61
C ALA A 200 -4.66 -13.54 13.36
N ILE A 201 -5.22 -13.50 12.16
CA ILE A 201 -6.21 -12.48 11.77
C ILE A 201 -7.48 -12.54 12.63
N LYS A 202 -7.82 -13.73 13.14
CA LYS A 202 -8.94 -13.94 14.06
C LYS A 202 -8.75 -13.24 15.41
N ASP A 203 -7.52 -13.02 15.84
CA ASP A 203 -7.21 -12.37 17.13
C ASP A 203 -7.72 -10.93 17.15
N ARG A 204 -7.84 -10.29 15.97
CA ARG A 204 -8.43 -8.95 15.81
C ARG A 204 -9.79 -8.81 16.49
N GLN A 205 -10.62 -9.85 16.47
CA GLN A 205 -11.95 -9.82 17.09
C GLN A 205 -11.89 -9.75 18.62
N GLU A 206 -10.78 -10.16 19.21
CA GLU A 206 -10.53 -10.19 20.66
C GLU A 206 -9.58 -9.07 21.12
N MET A 207 -9.08 -8.24 20.19
CA MET A 207 -8.13 -7.16 20.44
C MET A 207 -8.65 -5.80 19.95
N PRO A 208 -9.72 -5.27 20.57
CA PRO A 208 -10.35 -4.03 20.14
C PRO A 208 -9.41 -2.82 20.21
N TYR A 209 -8.47 -2.77 21.17
CA TYR A 209 -7.56 -1.63 21.30
C TYR A 209 -6.51 -1.61 20.19
N MET A 210 -5.92 -2.75 19.86
CA MET A 210 -5.07 -2.93 18.69
C MET A 210 -5.79 -2.56 17.40
N ASP A 211 -7.03 -3.04 17.22
CA ASP A 211 -7.80 -2.72 16.02
C ASP A 211 -8.06 -1.20 15.90
N ALA A 212 -8.43 -0.56 17.01
CA ALA A 212 -8.62 0.88 17.06
C ALA A 212 -7.33 1.65 16.76
N VAL A 213 -6.19 1.25 17.31
CA VAL A 213 -4.89 1.88 17.03
C VAL A 213 -4.50 1.73 15.56
N VAL A 214 -4.67 0.55 14.96
CA VAL A 214 -4.35 0.32 13.54
C VAL A 214 -5.20 1.21 12.62
N HIS A 215 -6.48 1.38 12.94
CA HIS A 215 -7.35 2.31 12.22
C HIS A 215 -6.94 3.76 12.45
N GLU A 216 -6.66 4.15 13.70
CA GLU A 216 -6.27 5.51 14.04
C GLU A 216 -4.94 5.91 13.40
N ILE A 217 -3.97 5.00 13.27
CA ILE A 217 -2.72 5.25 12.53
C ILE A 217 -3.03 5.66 11.10
N GLN A 218 -3.86 4.88 10.39
CA GLN A 218 -4.22 5.18 9.00
C GLN A 218 -5.04 6.47 8.86
N ARG A 219 -6.00 6.68 9.77
CA ARG A 219 -6.83 7.91 9.79
C ARG A 219 -5.96 9.13 10.01
N PHE A 220 -5.09 9.11 11.02
CA PHE A 220 -4.27 10.24 11.44
C PHE A 220 -3.19 10.61 10.41
N ILE A 221 -2.53 9.62 9.78
CA ILE A 221 -1.44 9.92 8.85
C ILE A 221 -1.94 10.43 7.49
N THR A 222 -3.21 10.19 7.14
CA THR A 222 -3.83 10.54 5.85
C THR A 222 -2.90 10.34 4.67
N LEU A 223 -2.36 9.12 4.50
CA LEU A 223 -1.20 8.86 3.63
C LEU A 223 -1.34 9.39 2.20
N VAL A 224 -2.55 9.36 1.64
CA VAL A 224 -2.89 9.93 0.32
C VAL A 224 -4.03 10.95 0.51
N PRO A 225 -3.73 12.16 0.99
CA PRO A 225 -4.76 13.08 1.50
C PRO A 225 -5.72 13.55 0.40
N SER A 226 -5.21 13.80 -0.81
CA SER A 226 -6.01 14.26 -1.95
C SER A 226 -6.58 13.13 -2.81
N ASN A 227 -6.47 11.86 -2.39
CA ASN A 227 -6.76 10.69 -3.22
C ASN A 227 -5.91 10.64 -4.52
N LEU A 228 -6.16 9.63 -5.35
CA LEU A 228 -5.74 9.66 -6.75
C LEU A 228 -6.75 10.48 -7.57
N PRO A 229 -6.29 11.21 -8.60
CA PRO A 229 -7.19 11.98 -9.45
C PRO A 229 -8.15 11.07 -10.23
N HIS A 230 -9.43 11.40 -10.22
CA HIS A 230 -10.46 10.79 -11.06
C HIS A 230 -10.72 11.67 -12.29
N GLU A 231 -11.42 11.14 -13.29
CA GLU A 231 -11.82 11.90 -14.49
C GLU A 231 -13.31 11.64 -14.80
N ALA A 232 -14.04 12.68 -15.17
CA ALA A 232 -15.41 12.56 -15.66
C ALA A 232 -15.43 11.82 -17.02
N THR A 233 -15.97 10.61 -17.05
CA THR A 233 -16.04 9.78 -18.28
C THR A 233 -17.03 10.32 -19.33
N ARG A 234 -17.98 11.13 -18.89
CA ARG A 234 -19.00 11.83 -19.70
C ARG A 234 -19.45 13.11 -19.00
N ASP A 235 -20.10 13.99 -19.75
CA ASP A 235 -20.79 15.16 -19.19
C ASP A 235 -21.77 14.70 -18.10
N THR A 236 -21.61 15.23 -16.90
CA THR A 236 -22.30 14.75 -15.70
C THR A 236 -22.89 15.93 -14.96
N ILE A 237 -24.16 15.83 -14.55
CA ILE A 237 -24.77 16.80 -13.64
C ILE A 237 -24.57 16.29 -12.22
N PHE A 238 -23.82 17.03 -11.40
CA PHE A 238 -23.59 16.72 -10.00
C PHE A 238 -24.06 17.88 -9.12
N ARG A 239 -25.04 17.63 -8.25
CA ARG A 239 -25.64 18.64 -7.35
C ARG A 239 -26.11 19.90 -8.09
N GLY A 240 -26.59 19.76 -9.33
CA GLY A 240 -27.06 20.86 -10.18
C GLY A 240 -25.98 21.55 -11.02
N TYR A 241 -24.71 21.20 -10.85
CA TYR A 241 -23.60 21.72 -11.68
C TYR A 241 -23.27 20.77 -12.82
N ILE A 242 -22.91 21.32 -13.98
CA ILE A 242 -22.41 20.54 -15.12
C ILE A 242 -20.90 20.34 -14.95
N ILE A 243 -20.47 19.08 -14.94
CA ILE A 243 -19.07 18.65 -14.98
C ILE A 243 -18.83 18.08 -16.38
N PRO A 244 -18.10 18.78 -17.27
CA PRO A 244 -17.80 18.28 -18.61
C PRO A 244 -16.95 17.01 -18.59
N LYS A 245 -17.10 16.17 -19.61
CA LYS A 245 -16.21 15.03 -19.88
C LYS A 245 -14.74 15.47 -19.90
N GLY A 246 -13.85 14.67 -19.31
CA GLY A 246 -12.42 14.95 -19.23
C GLY A 246 -12.03 15.89 -18.09
N THR A 247 -12.99 16.36 -17.29
CA THR A 247 -12.69 17.16 -16.09
C THR A 247 -12.07 16.27 -15.02
N VAL A 248 -10.90 16.67 -14.50
CA VAL A 248 -10.27 16.02 -13.35
C VAL A 248 -11.09 16.30 -12.09
N ILE A 249 -11.40 15.25 -11.34
CA ILE A 249 -12.16 15.27 -10.10
C ILE A 249 -11.24 14.79 -8.97
N VAL A 250 -11.19 15.54 -7.87
CA VAL A 250 -10.35 15.23 -6.70
C VAL A 250 -11.24 14.96 -5.49
N PRO A 251 -11.59 13.70 -5.20
CA PRO A 251 -12.37 13.34 -4.02
C PRO A 251 -11.46 13.25 -2.78
N THR A 252 -11.23 14.40 -2.14
CA THR A 252 -10.30 14.58 -1.00
C THR A 252 -10.59 13.64 0.18
N LEU A 253 -9.62 12.80 0.55
CA LEU A 253 -9.75 11.82 1.63
C LEU A 253 -9.50 12.43 3.00
N ASP A 254 -8.56 13.37 3.12
CA ASP A 254 -8.29 14.08 4.36
C ASP A 254 -9.54 14.76 4.92
N SER A 255 -10.35 15.37 4.04
CA SER A 255 -11.62 16.02 4.41
C SER A 255 -12.63 15.08 5.07
N VAL A 256 -12.55 13.77 4.79
CA VAL A 256 -13.40 12.75 5.39
C VAL A 256 -12.75 12.18 6.65
N LEU A 257 -11.45 11.87 6.61
CA LEU A 257 -10.71 11.27 7.73
C LEU A 257 -10.50 12.25 8.90
N TYR A 258 -10.67 13.55 8.66
CA TYR A 258 -10.59 14.63 9.64
C TYR A 258 -11.95 15.31 9.88
N ASP A 259 -13.07 14.67 9.55
CA ASP A 259 -14.39 15.18 9.92
C ASP A 259 -14.48 15.32 11.46
N ASN A 260 -14.76 16.54 11.93
CA ASN A 260 -14.72 16.86 13.35
C ASN A 260 -15.99 16.48 14.12
N GLN A 261 -17.07 16.10 13.42
CA GLN A 261 -18.27 15.58 14.05
C GLN A 261 -18.11 14.08 14.31
N GLU A 262 -17.52 13.36 13.36
CA GLU A 262 -17.22 11.94 13.51
C GLU A 262 -16.01 11.69 14.41
N PHE A 263 -14.95 12.51 14.28
CA PHE A 263 -13.69 12.39 15.03
C PHE A 263 -13.39 13.67 15.83
N PRO A 264 -13.87 13.79 17.08
CA PRO A 264 -13.63 14.96 17.91
C PRO A 264 -12.14 15.21 18.27
N ASP A 265 -11.64 16.40 17.96
CA ASP A 265 -10.20 16.74 17.86
C ASP A 265 -9.47 15.86 16.81
N PRO A 266 -9.86 15.97 15.52
CA PRO A 266 -9.35 15.07 14.47
C PRO A 266 -7.84 15.20 14.25
N GLU A 267 -7.25 16.32 14.64
CA GLU A 267 -5.81 16.59 14.58
C GLU A 267 -4.99 15.94 15.70
N LYS A 268 -5.64 15.28 16.66
CA LYS A 268 -4.99 14.50 17.71
C LYS A 268 -5.08 13.02 17.37
N PHE A 269 -4.04 12.28 17.75
CA PHE A 269 -4.04 10.83 17.66
C PHE A 269 -4.76 10.25 18.90
N LYS A 270 -5.92 9.65 18.70
CA LYS A 270 -6.74 9.08 19.77
C LYS A 270 -7.33 7.74 19.33
N PRO A 271 -6.88 6.61 19.88
CA PRO A 271 -7.50 5.31 19.61
C PRO A 271 -9.00 5.30 19.91
N GLU A 272 -9.45 6.15 20.83
CA GLU A 272 -10.86 6.33 21.21
C GLU A 272 -11.76 6.78 20.04
N HIS A 273 -11.21 7.34 18.96
CA HIS A 273 -11.97 7.60 17.74
C HIS A 273 -12.64 6.33 17.19
N PHE A 274 -11.99 5.17 17.36
CA PHE A 274 -12.46 3.86 16.91
C PHE A 274 -12.86 2.94 18.07
N LEU A 275 -13.16 3.50 19.24
CA LEU A 275 -13.72 2.76 20.38
C LEU A 275 -15.10 3.30 20.75
N ASP A 276 -15.96 2.43 21.27
CA ASP A 276 -17.21 2.80 21.93
C ASP A 276 -17.00 3.01 23.44
N GLU A 277 -18.06 3.45 24.15
CA GLU A 277 -18.02 3.69 25.59
C GLU A 277 -17.68 2.45 26.43
N SER A 278 -17.86 1.25 25.87
CA SER A 278 -17.53 -0.02 26.51
C SER A 278 -16.11 -0.51 26.21
N GLY A 279 -15.35 0.25 25.42
CA GLY A 279 -14.00 -0.12 24.98
C GLY A 279 -13.96 -1.16 23.86
N LYS A 280 -15.08 -1.40 23.16
CA LYS A 280 -15.12 -2.26 21.98
C LYS A 280 -14.81 -1.46 20.73
N PHE A 281 -14.34 -2.14 19.69
CA PHE A 281 -14.11 -1.53 18.39
C PHE A 281 -15.41 -0.96 17.82
N LYS A 282 -15.34 0.31 17.40
CA LYS A 282 -16.44 1.06 16.77
C LYS A 282 -16.06 1.37 15.32
N TYR A 283 -16.78 0.76 14.39
CA TYR A 283 -16.63 1.07 12.98
C TYR A 283 -17.14 2.48 12.67
N SER A 284 -16.46 3.17 11.75
CA SER A 284 -16.88 4.47 11.22
C SER A 284 -16.93 4.43 9.70
N ASP A 285 -18.04 4.89 9.12
CA ASP A 285 -18.19 5.06 7.67
C ASP A 285 -17.28 6.16 7.09
N TYR A 286 -16.65 6.98 7.94
CA TYR A 286 -15.67 7.98 7.50
C TYR A 286 -14.26 7.38 7.38
N PHE A 287 -14.04 6.15 7.84
CA PHE A 287 -12.76 5.46 7.66
C PHE A 287 -12.58 4.98 6.21
N LYS A 288 -12.11 5.87 5.35
CA LYS A 288 -11.88 5.63 3.92
C LYS A 288 -10.44 5.95 3.45
N PRO A 289 -9.38 5.46 4.15
CA PRO A 289 -8.00 5.71 3.71
C PRO A 289 -7.66 5.06 2.36
N PHE A 290 -8.48 4.10 1.90
CA PHE A 290 -8.36 3.43 0.61
C PHE A 290 -9.43 3.87 -0.41
N SER A 291 -10.01 5.07 -0.24
CA SER A 291 -11.13 5.54 -1.05
C SER A 291 -12.40 4.66 -0.93
N ALA A 292 -13.40 4.94 -1.78
CA ALA A 292 -14.64 4.19 -1.93
C ALA A 292 -15.17 4.31 -3.37
N GLY A 293 -15.98 3.35 -3.82
CA GLY A 293 -16.62 3.36 -5.15
C GLY A 293 -16.04 2.32 -6.11
N GLU A 294 -16.24 2.49 -7.43
CA GLU A 294 -15.79 1.54 -8.46
C GLU A 294 -14.27 1.33 -8.48
N ASN A 295 -13.50 2.30 -7.98
CA ASN A 295 -12.04 2.22 -7.86
C ASN A 295 -11.57 1.64 -6.50
N ASP A 296 -12.49 1.29 -5.58
CA ASP A 296 -12.18 0.59 -4.34
C ASP A 296 -12.21 -0.93 -4.57
N GLN A 297 -11.04 -1.57 -4.47
CA GLN A 297 -10.86 -3.01 -4.67
C GLN A 297 -11.65 -3.88 -3.66
N ARG A 298 -12.26 -3.29 -2.62
CA ARG A 298 -13.07 -4.02 -1.63
C ARG A 298 -14.51 -4.29 -2.06
N GLN A 299 -15.01 -3.70 -3.15
CA GLN A 299 -16.38 -3.97 -3.64
C GLN A 299 -16.59 -5.38 -4.23
N HIS A 300 -15.54 -6.19 -4.32
CA HIS A 300 -15.59 -7.55 -4.88
C HIS A 300 -15.32 -8.68 -3.86
N LEU A 301 -15.36 -8.39 -2.57
CA LEU A 301 -15.23 -9.41 -1.53
C LEU A 301 -16.60 -9.65 -0.85
N PRO A 302 -17.21 -10.84 -1.04
CA PRO A 302 -18.45 -11.21 -0.36
C PRO A 302 -18.27 -11.38 1.17
#